data_AF-A0A1C5AHF7-F1
#
_entry.id   AF-A0A1C5AHF7-F1
#
_cell.length_a   1.000
_cell.length_b   1.000
_cell.length_c   1.000
_cell.angle_alpha   90.00
_cell.angle_beta   90.00
_cell.angle_gamma   90.00
#
_symmetry.space_group_name_H-M   'P 1'
#
loop_
_entity.id
_entity.type
_entity.pdbx_description
1 polymer ?
#
loop_
_entity_poly.entity_id
_entity_poly.type
_entity_poly.pdbx_seq_one_letter_code
_entity_poly.pdbx_strand_id
1 'polypeptide(L)'
;MHLDIRPEVFVQGDKMAVVNLLALLMQERHEWRPDSQTAASAARFADTLPIDGVKVFVEAAFTEAANTVAAPSGRRARITAAELKDLVADLSRPAVLVVEDEISEECFLLALAEAFGEQRIVDAVRAGWLTIGHAGGKDRMQQFVERRRRSFVVLVRLAALMDSDRKYAGQRTRNDTYAEKIRAIDGVELHLWKCREMENYIPCRAWEESLPTRMPKVDGLRSKSIEERRYLDVKRHFGDMPKPLIAEHTCLTEKDFAELGPEAVAELRELLAMIHRIL
;
A
#
# COMPACT_ATOMS: atom_id res chain seq x y z
N MET A 1 6.80 -4.20 -5.97
CA MET A 1 7.00 -5.64 -5.72
C MET A 1 8.39 -6.03 -6.20
N HIS A 2 9.03 -7.05 -5.61
CA HIS A 2 10.28 -7.59 -6.15
C HIS A 2 10.00 -8.71 -7.16
N LEU A 3 10.55 -8.60 -8.37
CA LEU A 3 10.31 -9.56 -9.44
C LEU A 3 11.48 -10.55 -9.55
N ASP A 4 11.22 -11.84 -9.30
CA ASP A 4 12.11 -12.97 -9.58
C ASP A 4 11.85 -13.43 -11.01
N ILE A 5 12.42 -12.71 -11.98
CA ILE A 5 12.25 -12.99 -13.41
C ILE A 5 13.18 -14.12 -13.81
N ARG A 6 12.62 -15.21 -14.33
CA ARG A 6 13.44 -16.35 -14.76
C ARG A 6 14.12 -16.11 -16.10
N PRO A 7 15.34 -16.64 -16.34
CA PRO A 7 16.07 -16.44 -17.59
C PRO A 7 15.27 -16.82 -18.84
N GLU A 8 14.44 -17.87 -18.79
CA GLU A 8 13.63 -18.32 -19.92
C GLU A 8 12.63 -17.27 -20.42
N VAL A 9 12.23 -16.30 -19.59
CA VAL A 9 11.35 -15.19 -19.98
C VAL A 9 11.94 -14.42 -21.16
N PHE A 10 13.26 -14.21 -21.17
CA PHE A 10 13.94 -13.44 -22.22
C PHE A 10 14.24 -14.25 -23.49
N VAL A 11 14.03 -15.58 -23.46
CA VAL A 11 14.34 -16.49 -24.58
C VAL A 11 13.06 -17.01 -25.24
N GLN A 12 12.08 -17.41 -24.41
CA GLN A 12 10.86 -18.08 -24.84
C GLN A 12 9.60 -17.24 -24.59
N GLY A 13 9.71 -16.17 -23.79
CA GLY A 13 8.59 -15.30 -23.49
C GLY A 13 8.11 -14.55 -24.72
N ASP A 14 6.82 -14.18 -24.70
CA ASP A 14 6.25 -13.30 -25.71
C ASP A 14 6.99 -11.96 -25.72
N LYS A 15 7.55 -11.60 -26.89
CA LYS A 15 8.43 -10.43 -27.03
C LYS A 15 7.78 -9.14 -26.53
N MET A 16 6.50 -8.93 -26.81
CA MET A 16 5.79 -7.71 -26.37
C MET A 16 5.55 -7.70 -24.87
N ALA A 17 5.25 -8.86 -24.27
CA ALA A 17 5.10 -8.97 -22.83
C ALA A 17 6.44 -8.71 -22.09
N VAL A 18 7.57 -9.19 -22.62
CA VAL A 18 8.91 -8.88 -22.06
C VAL A 18 9.22 -7.39 -22.15
N VAL A 19 8.93 -6.74 -23.29
CA VAL A 19 9.11 -5.29 -23.46
C VAL A 19 8.25 -4.51 -22.44
N ASN A 20 6.99 -4.88 -22.29
CA ASN A 20 6.10 -4.25 -21.30
C ASN A 20 6.61 -4.46 -19.87
N LEU A 21 7.11 -5.66 -19.54
CA LEU A 21 7.70 -5.95 -18.24
C LEU A 21 8.90 -5.04 -17.95
N LEU A 22 9.82 -4.89 -18.91
CA LEU A 22 10.97 -4.01 -18.79
C LEU A 22 10.56 -2.54 -18.66
N ALA A 23 9.51 -2.11 -19.39
CA ALA A 23 8.98 -0.75 -19.26
C ALA A 23 8.46 -0.46 -17.85
N LEU A 24 7.75 -1.41 -17.22
CA LEU A 24 7.30 -1.27 -15.83
C LEU A 24 8.47 -1.16 -14.84
N LEU A 25 9.59 -1.83 -15.11
CA LEU A 25 10.80 -1.77 -14.28
C LEU A 25 11.56 -0.47 -14.47
N MET A 26 11.67 0.02 -15.70
CA MET A 26 12.28 1.32 -16.02
C MET A 26 11.50 2.49 -15.42
N GLN A 27 10.19 2.33 -15.22
CA GLN A 27 9.35 3.27 -14.49
C GLN A 27 9.50 3.16 -12.97
N GLU A 28 10.36 2.28 -12.46
CA GLU A 28 10.56 2.00 -11.03
C GLU A 28 9.30 1.53 -10.29
N ARG A 29 8.27 1.11 -11.05
CA ARG A 29 7.01 0.62 -10.49
C ARG A 29 7.20 -0.69 -9.73
N HIS A 30 8.14 -1.51 -10.20
CA HIS A 30 8.55 -2.75 -9.57
C HIS A 30 10.06 -2.79 -9.43
N GLU A 31 10.54 -3.56 -8.48
CA GLU A 31 11.97 -3.78 -8.26
C GLU A 31 12.41 -5.05 -8.96
N TRP A 32 13.59 -5.01 -9.56
CA TRP A 32 14.22 -6.16 -10.16
C TRP A 32 15.72 -6.10 -9.89
N ARG A 33 16.23 -7.13 -9.21
CA ARG A 33 17.67 -7.35 -9.01
C ARG A 33 18.00 -8.74 -9.54
N PRO A 34 18.31 -8.87 -10.85
CA PRO A 34 18.57 -10.17 -11.44
C PRO A 34 19.86 -10.78 -10.90
N ASP A 35 19.96 -12.11 -10.94
CA ASP A 35 21.26 -12.77 -10.90
C ASP A 35 22.02 -12.61 -12.23
N SER A 36 23.29 -12.97 -12.26
CA SER A 36 24.14 -12.81 -13.46
C SER A 36 23.59 -13.56 -14.69
N GLN A 37 22.94 -14.72 -14.49
CA GLN A 37 22.39 -15.52 -15.59
C GLN A 37 21.16 -14.85 -16.21
N THR A 38 20.29 -14.33 -15.36
CA THR A 38 19.08 -13.60 -15.75
C THR A 38 19.46 -12.31 -16.44
N ALA A 39 20.41 -11.54 -15.88
CA ALA A 39 20.90 -10.30 -16.45
C ALA A 39 21.55 -10.52 -17.83
N ALA A 40 22.36 -11.56 -18.00
CA ALA A 40 22.95 -11.92 -19.30
C ALA A 40 21.89 -12.28 -20.36
N SER A 41 20.80 -12.93 -19.93
CA SER A 41 19.69 -13.28 -20.83
C SER A 41 18.89 -12.04 -21.24
N ALA A 42 18.65 -11.13 -20.29
CA ALA A 42 18.02 -9.85 -20.56
C ALA A 42 18.86 -8.99 -21.53
N ALA A 43 20.19 -8.95 -21.37
CA ALA A 43 21.07 -8.17 -22.23
C ALA A 43 21.00 -8.64 -23.69
N ARG A 44 21.08 -9.96 -23.91
CA ARG A 44 20.90 -10.56 -25.24
C ARG A 44 19.54 -10.22 -25.86
N PHE A 45 18.48 -10.23 -25.04
CA PHE A 45 17.16 -9.83 -25.52
C PHE A 45 17.12 -8.34 -25.92
N ALA A 46 17.68 -7.47 -25.08
CA ALA A 46 17.76 -6.03 -25.33
C ALA A 46 18.52 -5.69 -26.62
N ASP A 47 19.56 -6.46 -26.96
CA ASP A 47 20.30 -6.31 -28.23
C ASP A 47 19.42 -6.49 -29.48
N THR A 48 18.34 -7.26 -29.37
CA THR A 48 17.38 -7.48 -30.46
C THR A 48 16.35 -6.37 -30.61
N LEU A 49 16.36 -5.37 -29.72
CA LEU A 49 15.42 -4.27 -29.70
C LEU A 49 16.06 -2.98 -30.25
N PRO A 50 15.33 -2.20 -31.06
CA PRO A 50 15.78 -0.89 -31.52
C PRO A 50 15.45 0.20 -30.48
N ILE A 51 15.68 -0.06 -29.18
CA ILE A 51 15.33 0.85 -28.08
C ILE A 51 16.54 0.97 -27.13
N ASP A 52 17.32 2.03 -27.30
CA ASP A 52 18.57 2.22 -26.55
C ASP A 52 18.35 2.31 -25.03
N GLY A 53 17.23 2.90 -24.59
CA GLY A 53 16.90 3.02 -23.17
C GLY A 53 16.79 1.66 -22.46
N VAL A 54 16.33 0.62 -23.14
CA VAL A 54 16.24 -0.73 -22.57
C VAL A 54 17.63 -1.34 -22.40
N LYS A 55 18.54 -1.10 -23.35
CA LYS A 55 19.92 -1.60 -23.29
C LYS A 55 20.66 -0.99 -22.11
N VAL A 56 20.63 0.34 -22.00
CA VAL A 56 21.26 1.09 -20.90
C VAL A 56 20.72 0.63 -19.55
N PHE A 57 19.40 0.45 -19.44
CA PHE A 57 18.78 -0.06 -18.21
C PHE A 57 19.26 -1.47 -17.83
N VAL A 58 19.29 -2.40 -18.79
CA VAL A 58 19.72 -3.78 -18.53
C VAL A 58 21.22 -3.87 -18.22
N GLU A 59 22.06 -3.07 -18.87
CA GLU A 59 23.50 -2.99 -18.56
C GLU A 59 23.75 -2.47 -17.13
N ALA A 60 22.98 -1.48 -16.68
CA ALA A 60 23.02 -1.01 -15.30
C ALA A 60 22.60 -2.12 -14.32
N ALA A 61 21.49 -2.83 -14.60
CA ALA A 61 21.04 -3.96 -13.78
C ALA A 61 22.06 -5.11 -13.75
N PHE A 62 22.76 -5.36 -14.86
CA PHE A 62 23.85 -6.34 -14.93
C PHE A 62 25.04 -5.94 -14.05
N THR A 63 25.39 -4.66 -14.05
CA THR A 63 26.48 -4.12 -13.21
C THR A 63 26.12 -4.18 -11.72
N GLU A 64 24.86 -3.88 -11.38
CA GLU A 64 24.35 -4.02 -10.02
C GLU A 64 24.34 -5.47 -9.55
N ALA A 65 23.96 -6.43 -10.41
CA ALA A 65 23.95 -7.86 -10.08
C ALA A 65 25.34 -8.40 -9.66
N ALA A 66 26.42 -7.77 -10.13
CA ALA A 66 27.78 -8.12 -9.73
C ALA A 66 28.15 -7.60 -8.33
N ASN A 67 27.43 -6.59 -7.83
CA ASN A 67 27.59 -6.04 -6.49
C ASN A 67 26.61 -6.76 -5.56
N THR A 68 27.11 -7.69 -4.74
CA THR A 68 26.35 -8.54 -3.81
C THR A 68 25.72 -7.76 -2.65
N VAL A 69 24.76 -6.89 -2.94
CA VAL A 69 23.94 -6.21 -1.94
C VAL A 69 22.73 -7.09 -1.63
N ALA A 70 22.42 -7.26 -0.35
CA ALA A 70 21.28 -8.04 0.10
C ALA A 70 19.98 -7.56 -0.60
N ALA A 71 19.18 -8.52 -1.05
CA ALA A 71 17.89 -8.24 -1.67
C ALA A 71 16.95 -7.57 -0.64
N PRO A 72 16.15 -6.59 -1.06
CA PRO A 72 15.25 -5.88 -0.16
C PRO A 72 14.18 -6.83 0.39
N SER A 73 13.70 -6.53 1.60
CA SER A 73 12.58 -7.22 2.23
C SER A 73 11.28 -6.84 1.51
N GLY A 74 10.62 -7.80 0.87
CA GLY A 74 9.35 -7.57 0.19
C GLY A 74 8.76 -8.84 -0.43
N ARG A 75 7.49 -8.79 -0.84
CA ARG A 75 6.84 -9.89 -1.57
C ARG A 75 7.56 -10.10 -2.90
N ARG A 76 7.91 -11.35 -3.18
CA ARG A 76 8.51 -11.76 -4.46
C ARG A 76 7.46 -12.36 -5.38
N ALA A 77 7.34 -11.82 -6.59
CA ALA A 77 6.59 -12.46 -7.67
C ALA A 77 7.57 -13.17 -8.59
N ARG A 78 7.43 -14.49 -8.70
CA ARG A 78 8.19 -15.29 -9.67
C ARG A 78 7.55 -15.13 -11.04
N ILE A 79 8.34 -14.75 -12.03
CA ILE A 79 7.88 -14.54 -13.40
C ILE A 79 8.48 -15.63 -14.29
N THR A 80 7.63 -16.46 -14.88
CA THR A 80 8.00 -17.53 -15.80
C THR A 80 7.52 -17.19 -17.22
N ALA A 81 8.11 -17.82 -18.24
CA ALA A 81 7.67 -17.61 -19.62
C ALA A 81 6.22 -18.05 -19.86
N ALA A 82 5.76 -19.10 -19.16
CA ALA A 82 4.43 -19.67 -19.32
C ALA A 82 3.30 -18.72 -18.87
N GLU A 83 3.52 -17.96 -17.80
CA GLU A 83 2.53 -17.07 -17.19
C GLU A 83 2.77 -15.59 -17.53
N LEU A 84 3.76 -15.31 -18.39
CA LEU A 84 4.29 -13.96 -18.61
C LEU A 84 3.19 -12.96 -19.01
N LYS A 85 2.29 -13.33 -19.93
CA LYS A 85 1.24 -12.42 -20.41
C LYS A 85 0.28 -12.00 -19.30
N ASP A 86 -0.19 -12.97 -18.53
CA ASP A 86 -1.15 -12.73 -17.46
C ASP A 86 -0.50 -11.97 -16.30
N LEU A 87 0.73 -12.34 -15.93
CA LEU A 87 1.51 -11.63 -14.91
C LEU A 87 1.79 -10.18 -15.31
N VAL A 88 2.19 -9.91 -16.55
CA VAL A 88 2.41 -8.55 -17.04
C VAL A 88 1.10 -7.76 -17.07
N ALA A 89 -0.02 -8.38 -17.46
CA ALA A 89 -1.32 -7.73 -17.40
C ALA A 89 -1.72 -7.34 -15.97
N ASP A 90 -1.46 -8.20 -14.99
CA ASP A 90 -1.72 -7.93 -13.57
C ASP A 90 -0.76 -6.88 -12.99
N LEU A 91 0.55 -6.98 -13.28
CA LEU A 91 1.58 -6.01 -12.85
C LEU A 91 1.37 -4.61 -13.44
N SER A 92 0.77 -4.54 -14.63
CA SER A 92 0.41 -3.28 -15.31
C SER A 92 -0.81 -2.61 -14.67
N ARG A 93 -1.66 -3.35 -13.94
CA ARG A 93 -2.80 -2.78 -13.21
C ARG A 93 -2.35 -2.12 -11.92
N PRO A 94 -2.95 -0.98 -11.52
CA PRO A 94 -2.67 -0.42 -10.21
C PRO A 94 -2.98 -1.43 -9.10
N ALA A 95 -2.15 -1.44 -8.07
CA ALA A 95 -2.52 -2.02 -6.79
C ALA A 95 -3.73 -1.25 -6.24
N VAL A 96 -4.57 -1.92 -5.47
CA VAL A 96 -5.80 -1.31 -4.94
C VAL A 96 -5.87 -1.51 -3.44
N LEU A 97 -6.06 -0.41 -2.72
CA LEU A 97 -6.44 -0.44 -1.31
C LEU A 97 -7.90 -0.02 -1.20
N VAL A 98 -8.77 -0.94 -0.78
CA VAL A 98 -10.20 -0.67 -0.62
C VAL A 98 -10.45 -0.10 0.77
N VAL A 99 -11.14 1.03 0.84
CA VAL A 99 -11.39 1.80 2.08
C VAL A 99 -12.85 2.21 2.20
N GLU A 100 -13.23 2.77 3.36
CA GLU A 100 -14.59 3.22 3.63
C GLU A 100 -14.85 4.64 3.10
N ASP A 101 -13.91 5.58 3.21
CA ASP A 101 -13.95 6.95 2.64
C ASP A 101 -12.64 7.23 1.89
N GLU A 102 -12.69 7.31 0.56
CA GLU A 102 -11.48 7.47 -0.27
C GLU A 102 -10.70 8.74 0.07
N ILE A 103 -11.39 9.85 0.33
CA ILE A 103 -10.74 11.16 0.53
C ILE A 103 -10.01 11.19 1.88
N SER A 104 -10.70 10.74 2.93
CA SER A 104 -10.17 10.79 4.30
C SER A 104 -8.99 9.83 4.46
N GLU A 105 -9.14 8.60 3.97
CA GLU A 105 -8.11 7.57 4.08
C GLU A 105 -6.91 7.86 3.17
N GLU A 106 -7.09 8.40 1.96
CA GLU A 106 -5.96 8.78 1.10
C GLU A 106 -5.08 9.84 1.76
N CYS A 107 -5.68 10.93 2.27
CA CYS A 107 -4.92 11.98 2.96
C CYS A 107 -4.21 11.44 4.20
N PHE A 108 -4.85 10.57 4.98
CA PHE A 108 -4.23 9.93 6.13
C PHE A 108 -3.04 9.05 5.72
N LEU A 109 -3.19 8.22 4.70
CA LEU A 109 -2.15 7.31 4.23
C LEU A 109 -0.94 8.05 3.68
N LEU A 110 -1.15 9.14 2.94
CA LEU A 110 -0.06 9.97 2.44
C LEU A 110 0.71 10.63 3.59
N ALA A 111 0.01 11.26 4.54
CA ALA A 111 0.65 11.87 5.71
C ALA A 111 1.39 10.83 6.56
N LEU A 112 0.82 9.62 6.71
CA LEU A 112 1.45 8.51 7.41
C LEU A 112 2.72 8.03 6.67
N ALA A 113 2.64 7.79 5.36
CA ALA A 113 3.78 7.33 4.58
C ALA A 113 4.92 8.36 4.59
N GLU A 114 4.63 9.65 4.44
CA GLU A 114 5.62 10.73 4.54
C GLU A 114 6.26 10.78 5.94
N ALA A 115 5.45 10.69 7.01
CA ALA A 115 5.93 10.72 8.39
C ALA A 115 6.88 9.56 8.74
N PHE A 116 6.68 8.39 8.12
CA PHE A 116 7.48 7.18 8.32
C PHE A 116 8.59 7.00 7.26
N GLY A 117 8.74 7.95 6.33
CA GLY A 117 9.76 7.89 5.28
C GLY A 117 9.49 6.86 4.18
N GLU A 118 8.24 6.41 4.02
CA GLU A 118 7.83 5.40 3.04
C GLU A 118 7.54 6.03 1.67
N GLN A 119 8.57 6.65 1.08
CA GLN A 119 8.45 7.43 -0.17
C GLN A 119 7.84 6.62 -1.33
N ARG A 120 8.12 5.31 -1.39
CA ARG A 120 7.55 4.42 -2.41
C ARG A 120 6.01 4.43 -2.43
N ILE A 121 5.37 4.48 -1.26
CA ILE A 121 3.90 4.50 -1.16
C ILE A 121 3.40 5.84 -1.69
N VAL A 122 4.04 6.95 -1.29
CA VAL A 122 3.72 8.31 -1.74
C VAL A 122 3.81 8.41 -3.26
N ASP A 123 4.92 7.94 -3.84
CA ASP A 123 5.15 7.95 -5.29
C ASP A 123 4.14 7.06 -6.00
N ALA A 124 3.83 5.89 -5.46
CA ALA A 124 2.86 4.97 -6.05
C ALA A 124 1.45 5.55 -6.08
N VAL A 125 1.00 6.28 -5.05
CA VAL A 125 -0.29 6.97 -5.06
C VAL A 125 -0.26 8.09 -6.10
N ARG A 126 0.74 8.97 -6.07
CA ARG A 126 0.86 10.11 -6.99
C ARG A 126 0.97 9.69 -8.47
N ALA A 127 1.64 8.58 -8.75
CA ALA A 127 1.78 8.02 -10.09
C ALA A 127 0.60 7.14 -10.53
N GLY A 128 -0.41 6.96 -9.67
CA GLY A 128 -1.58 6.10 -9.95
C GLY A 128 -1.24 4.60 -10.01
N TRP A 129 -0.11 4.18 -9.43
CA TRP A 129 0.27 2.77 -9.30
C TRP A 129 -0.39 2.09 -8.11
N LEU A 130 -0.76 2.87 -7.08
CA LEU A 130 -1.68 2.51 -6.01
C LEU A 130 -2.93 3.37 -6.16
N THR A 131 -4.09 2.73 -6.14
CA THR A 131 -5.39 3.41 -6.20
C THR A 131 -6.15 3.12 -4.91
N ILE A 132 -6.76 4.16 -4.34
CA ILE A 132 -7.64 4.03 -3.18
C ILE A 132 -9.05 3.84 -3.71
N GLY A 133 -9.71 2.74 -3.35
CA GLY A 133 -11.02 2.37 -3.87
C GLY A 133 -12.11 2.53 -2.81
N HIS A 134 -13.08 3.40 -3.05
CA HIS A 134 -14.25 3.53 -2.17
C HIS A 134 -15.23 2.35 -2.32
N ALA A 135 -15.50 1.66 -1.21
CA ALA A 135 -16.40 0.51 -1.18
C ALA A 135 -17.91 0.86 -1.24
N GLY A 136 -18.30 2.14 -1.10
CA GLY A 136 -19.72 2.51 -1.01
C GLY A 136 -20.39 2.06 0.29
N GLY A 137 -19.60 1.95 1.38
CA GLY A 137 -20.03 1.52 2.70
C GLY A 137 -19.69 0.06 3.06
N LYS A 138 -19.68 -0.24 4.36
CA LYS A 138 -19.19 -1.52 4.92
C LYS A 138 -19.93 -2.75 4.39
N ASP A 139 -21.25 -2.66 4.21
CA ASP A 139 -22.09 -3.76 3.74
C ASP A 139 -21.79 -4.19 2.28
N ARG A 140 -21.13 -3.33 1.49
CA ARG A 140 -20.78 -3.60 0.09
C ARG A 140 -19.30 -3.88 -0.13
N MET A 141 -18.47 -3.66 0.88
CA MET A 141 -17.02 -3.82 0.77
C MET A 141 -16.63 -5.23 0.32
N GLN A 142 -17.25 -6.27 0.88
CA GLN A 142 -17.00 -7.64 0.43
C GLN A 142 -17.24 -7.82 -1.07
N GLN A 143 -18.39 -7.37 -1.58
CA GLN A 143 -18.74 -7.50 -3.01
C GLN A 143 -17.80 -6.70 -3.89
N PHE A 144 -17.37 -5.52 -3.43
CA PHE A 144 -16.40 -4.69 -4.13
C PHE A 144 -15.03 -5.37 -4.22
N VAL A 145 -14.54 -5.91 -3.09
CA VAL A 145 -13.30 -6.67 -3.03
C VAL A 145 -13.36 -7.90 -3.94
N GLU A 146 -14.43 -8.69 -3.88
CA GLU A 146 -14.62 -9.85 -4.76
C GLU A 146 -14.60 -9.46 -6.24
N ARG A 147 -15.31 -8.38 -6.60
CA ARG A 147 -15.31 -7.86 -7.97
C ARG A 147 -13.92 -7.41 -8.41
N ARG A 148 -13.18 -6.72 -7.54
CA ARG A 148 -11.83 -6.25 -7.85
C ARG A 148 -10.82 -7.39 -7.92
N ARG A 149 -10.96 -8.41 -7.06
CA ARG A 149 -10.16 -9.64 -7.09
C ARG A 149 -10.28 -10.36 -8.43
N ARG A 150 -11.48 -10.43 -9.02
CA ARG A 150 -11.71 -11.03 -10.36
C ARG A 150 -11.01 -10.28 -11.50
N SER A 151 -10.53 -9.07 -11.24
CA SER A 151 -9.75 -8.31 -12.21
C SER A 151 -8.27 -8.70 -12.22
N PHE A 152 -7.82 -9.58 -11.33
CA PHE A 152 -6.48 -10.16 -11.35
C PHE A 152 -6.55 -11.65 -11.68
N VAL A 153 -5.63 -12.12 -12.50
CA VAL A 153 -5.61 -13.52 -12.98
C VAL A 153 -4.66 -14.36 -12.12
N VAL A 154 -3.40 -13.96 -12.07
CA VAL A 154 -2.30 -14.70 -11.43
C VAL A 154 -1.83 -13.96 -10.18
N LEU A 155 -1.58 -12.66 -10.29
CA LEU A 155 -0.98 -11.85 -9.23
C LEU A 155 -1.97 -10.84 -8.67
N VAL A 156 -2.54 -11.17 -7.52
CA VAL A 156 -3.49 -10.30 -6.81
C VAL A 156 -2.73 -9.20 -6.06
N ARG A 157 -3.02 -7.94 -6.41
CA ARG A 157 -2.49 -6.73 -5.79
C ARG A 157 -3.62 -5.92 -5.17
N LEU A 158 -4.30 -6.53 -4.21
CA LEU A 158 -5.52 -6.01 -3.59
C LEU A 158 -5.41 -6.14 -2.07
N ALA A 159 -5.65 -5.04 -1.36
CA ALA A 159 -5.84 -5.01 0.08
C ALA A 159 -7.14 -4.29 0.44
N ALA A 160 -7.62 -4.52 1.65
CA ALA A 160 -8.71 -3.76 2.26
C ALA A 160 -8.29 -3.21 3.62
N LEU A 161 -8.81 -2.04 3.96
CA LEU A 161 -8.67 -1.39 5.26
C LEU A 161 -10.06 -1.13 5.84
N MET A 162 -10.27 -1.53 7.09
CA MET A 162 -11.57 -1.43 7.75
C MET A 162 -11.44 -0.88 9.17
N ASP A 163 -12.39 -0.04 9.55
CA ASP A 163 -12.63 0.32 10.95
C ASP A 163 -13.16 -0.88 11.73
N SER A 164 -12.82 -0.97 13.01
CA SER A 164 -13.35 -2.05 13.85
C SER A 164 -14.69 -1.70 14.49
N ASP A 165 -15.00 -0.41 14.62
CA ASP A 165 -16.13 0.13 15.37
C ASP A 165 -16.19 -0.35 16.84
N ARG A 166 -15.05 -0.81 17.38
CA ARG A 166 -14.93 -1.25 18.77
C ARG A 166 -15.11 -0.09 19.73
N LYS A 167 -15.79 -0.35 20.85
CA LYS A 167 -15.98 0.58 21.97
C LYS A 167 -15.05 0.29 23.14
N TYR A 168 -14.40 -0.86 23.15
CA TYR A 168 -13.41 -1.29 24.14
C TYR A 168 -12.56 -2.44 23.58
N ALA A 169 -11.44 -2.71 24.25
CA ALA A 169 -10.50 -3.76 23.85
C ALA A 169 -11.14 -5.15 23.79
N GLY A 170 -10.86 -5.88 22.71
CA GLY A 170 -11.36 -7.24 22.50
C GLY A 170 -12.85 -7.34 22.15
N GLN A 171 -13.57 -6.22 22.02
CA GLN A 171 -14.95 -6.26 21.56
C GLN A 171 -15.03 -6.84 20.14
N ARG A 172 -15.87 -7.86 19.96
CA ARG A 172 -16.27 -8.32 18.64
C ARG A 172 -17.43 -7.48 18.12
N THR A 173 -17.32 -6.99 16.90
CA THR A 173 -18.34 -6.20 16.19
C THR A 173 -18.78 -6.91 14.91
N ARG A 174 -19.75 -6.32 14.21
CA ARG A 174 -20.17 -6.80 12.89
C ARG A 174 -19.03 -6.72 11.87
N ASN A 175 -18.07 -5.80 12.05
CA ASN A 175 -16.94 -5.64 11.15
C ASN A 175 -15.95 -6.80 11.28
N ASP A 176 -15.85 -7.46 12.44
CA ASP A 176 -15.06 -8.70 12.55
C ASP A 176 -15.63 -9.80 11.64
N THR A 177 -16.97 -9.91 11.54
CA THR A 177 -17.62 -10.86 10.61
C THR A 177 -17.39 -10.49 9.14
N TYR A 178 -17.38 -9.20 8.78
CA TYR A 178 -17.04 -8.78 7.43
C TYR A 178 -15.58 -9.01 7.09
N ALA A 179 -14.70 -8.74 8.06
CA ALA A 179 -13.28 -9.01 7.95
C ALA A 179 -13.00 -10.50 7.71
N GLU A 180 -13.68 -11.40 8.43
CA GLU A 180 -13.59 -12.85 8.20
C GLU A 180 -13.99 -13.24 6.76
N LYS A 181 -15.06 -12.65 6.22
CA LYS A 181 -15.49 -12.92 4.84
C LYS A 181 -14.49 -12.39 3.81
N ILE A 182 -13.91 -11.22 4.04
CA ILE A 182 -12.89 -10.65 3.14
C ILE A 182 -11.60 -11.48 3.20
N ARG A 183 -11.16 -11.91 4.38
CA ARG A 183 -9.99 -12.80 4.54
C ARG A 183 -10.15 -14.16 3.85
N ALA A 184 -11.39 -14.61 3.67
CA ALA A 184 -11.67 -15.84 2.93
C ALA A 184 -11.51 -15.68 1.40
N ILE A 185 -11.35 -14.45 0.89
CA ILE A 185 -11.11 -14.19 -0.53
C ILE A 185 -9.62 -14.40 -0.81
N ASP A 186 -9.32 -15.39 -1.66
CA ASP A 186 -7.95 -15.75 -2.02
C ASP A 186 -7.12 -14.57 -2.56
N GLY A 187 -5.90 -14.45 -2.04
CA GLY A 187 -4.91 -13.45 -2.48
C GLY A 187 -5.16 -12.02 -2.02
N VAL A 188 -6.18 -11.76 -1.20
CA VAL A 188 -6.51 -10.42 -0.68
C VAL A 188 -5.91 -10.23 0.72
N GLU A 189 -5.21 -9.12 0.90
CA GLU A 189 -4.74 -8.67 2.21
C GLU A 189 -5.85 -7.87 2.92
N LEU A 190 -5.93 -7.95 4.26
CA LEU A 190 -6.89 -7.17 5.04
C LEU A 190 -6.26 -6.67 6.32
N HIS A 191 -6.40 -5.36 6.55
CA HIS A 191 -6.16 -4.74 7.84
C HIS A 191 -7.48 -4.30 8.46
N LEU A 192 -7.75 -4.79 9.68
CA LEU A 192 -8.85 -4.31 10.52
C LEU A 192 -8.20 -3.55 11.67
N TRP A 193 -8.51 -2.25 11.80
CA TRP A 193 -7.94 -1.42 12.85
C TRP A 193 -8.12 -2.04 14.24
N LYS A 194 -7.09 -1.98 15.10
CA LYS A 194 -7.22 -2.44 16.50
C LYS A 194 -8.00 -1.43 17.33
N CYS A 195 -7.81 -0.13 17.08
CA CYS A 195 -8.62 0.96 17.60
C CYS A 195 -9.97 1.04 16.86
N ARG A 196 -10.85 1.91 17.34
CA ARG A 196 -12.23 2.00 16.84
C ARG A 196 -12.29 2.35 15.35
N GLU A 197 -11.69 3.46 14.96
CA GLU A 197 -11.69 4.02 13.61
C GLU A 197 -10.31 4.61 13.29
N MET A 198 -10.05 4.87 12.00
CA MET A 198 -8.81 5.50 11.55
C MET A 198 -8.51 6.81 12.28
N GLU A 199 -9.53 7.60 12.60
CA GLU A 199 -9.39 8.89 13.28
C GLU A 199 -8.72 8.78 14.66
N ASN A 200 -8.78 7.61 15.31
CA ASN A 200 -8.07 7.38 16.57
C ASN A 200 -6.55 7.32 16.39
N TYR A 201 -6.05 7.14 15.17
CA TYR A 201 -4.63 7.14 14.81
C TYR A 201 -4.13 8.51 14.31
N ILE A 202 -4.97 9.53 14.26
CA ILE A 202 -4.55 10.88 13.86
C ILE A 202 -3.94 11.59 15.08
N PRO A 203 -2.68 12.05 15.02
CA PRO A 203 -2.02 12.73 16.13
C PRO A 203 -2.66 14.08 16.44
N CYS A 204 -2.56 14.54 17.69
CA CYS A 204 -3.17 15.78 18.18
C CYS A 204 -2.72 16.97 17.35
N ARG A 205 -1.44 17.02 16.94
CA ARG A 205 -0.91 18.09 16.09
C ARG A 205 -1.70 18.26 14.79
N ALA A 206 -2.09 17.16 14.13
CA ALA A 206 -2.90 17.24 12.92
C ALA A 206 -4.32 17.79 13.21
N TRP A 207 -4.88 17.47 14.37
CA TRP A 207 -6.14 18.05 14.82
C TRP A 207 -6.03 19.53 15.16
N GLU A 208 -4.93 19.98 15.77
CA GLU A 208 -4.68 21.40 16.08
C GLU A 208 -4.65 22.24 14.80
N GLU A 209 -3.96 21.74 13.77
CA GLU A 209 -3.86 22.42 12.47
C GLU A 209 -5.19 22.39 11.70
N SER A 210 -5.91 21.27 11.74
CA SER A 210 -7.16 21.10 10.98
C SER A 210 -8.39 21.70 11.67
N LEU A 211 -8.35 21.91 12.99
CA LEU A 211 -9.46 22.42 13.80
C LEU A 211 -9.02 23.57 14.74
N PRO A 212 -8.44 24.67 14.22
CA PRO A 212 -7.91 25.75 15.04
C PRO A 212 -8.98 26.47 15.88
N THR A 213 -10.25 26.41 15.49
CA THR A 213 -11.37 27.00 16.24
C THR A 213 -11.93 26.09 17.33
N ARG A 214 -11.42 24.84 17.45
CA ARG A 214 -11.91 23.83 18.40
C ARG A 214 -10.80 23.34 19.33
N MET A 215 -9.80 24.16 19.60
CA MET A 215 -8.68 23.85 20.51
C MET A 215 -9.12 23.26 21.87
N PRO A 216 -10.18 23.74 22.55
CA PRO A 216 -10.62 23.12 23.80
C PRO A 216 -11.01 21.64 23.66
N LYS A 217 -11.53 21.22 22.49
CA LYS A 217 -11.82 19.81 22.21
C LYS A 217 -10.55 19.01 21.91
N VAL A 218 -9.57 19.63 21.25
CA VAL A 218 -8.27 19.01 20.98
C VAL A 218 -7.49 18.81 22.28
N ASP A 219 -7.48 19.81 23.16
CA ASP A 219 -6.90 19.72 24.51
C ASP A 219 -7.59 18.61 25.33
N GLY A 220 -8.93 18.54 25.26
CA GLY A 220 -9.70 17.47 25.90
C GLY A 220 -9.49 16.08 25.29
N LEU A 221 -8.99 15.98 24.04
CA LEU A 221 -8.55 14.72 23.44
C LEU A 221 -7.14 14.37 23.96
N ARG A 222 -6.23 15.33 23.96
CA ARG A 222 -4.84 15.19 24.44
C ARG A 222 -4.77 14.79 25.91
N SER A 223 -5.71 15.25 26.74
CA SER A 223 -5.76 14.90 28.16
C SER A 223 -6.28 13.49 28.45
N LYS A 224 -6.80 12.77 27.44
CA LYS A 224 -7.27 11.39 27.62
C LYS A 224 -6.10 10.43 27.75
N SER A 225 -6.30 9.38 28.53
CA SER A 225 -5.39 8.24 28.47
C SER A 225 -5.38 7.62 27.07
N ILE A 226 -4.28 6.93 26.74
CA ILE A 226 -4.16 6.20 25.47
C ILE A 226 -5.35 5.25 25.29
N GLU A 227 -5.74 4.53 26.33
CA GLU A 227 -6.84 3.56 26.25
C GLU A 227 -8.20 4.22 25.97
N GLU A 228 -8.49 5.35 26.60
CA GLU A 228 -9.72 6.12 26.30
C GLU A 228 -9.71 6.66 24.88
N ARG A 229 -8.55 7.08 24.37
CA ARG A 229 -8.42 7.61 23.01
C ARG A 229 -8.66 6.53 21.96
N ARG A 230 -8.22 5.29 22.18
CA ARG A 230 -8.33 4.18 21.21
C ARG A 230 -9.76 3.85 20.80
N TYR A 231 -10.73 4.05 21.71
CA TYR A 231 -12.12 3.69 21.48
C TYR A 231 -13.08 4.88 21.50
N LEU A 232 -12.52 6.09 21.56
CA LEU A 232 -13.29 7.32 21.46
C LEU A 232 -14.00 7.39 20.11
N ASP A 233 -15.27 7.77 20.15
CA ASP A 233 -16.03 8.19 18.98
C ASP A 233 -15.55 9.59 18.56
N VAL A 234 -14.58 9.67 17.65
CA VAL A 234 -13.89 10.92 17.32
C VAL A 234 -14.85 11.88 16.62
N LYS A 235 -15.70 11.34 15.74
CA LYS A 235 -16.78 12.08 15.07
C LYS A 235 -17.74 12.70 16.08
N ARG A 236 -18.21 11.94 17.07
CA ARG A 236 -19.08 12.49 18.13
C ARG A 236 -18.36 13.52 19.01
N HIS A 237 -17.07 13.32 19.29
CA HIS A 237 -16.27 14.24 20.09
C HIS A 237 -16.14 15.60 19.41
N PHE A 238 -15.72 15.63 18.13
CA PHE A 238 -15.51 16.87 17.40
C PHE A 238 -16.78 17.47 16.79
N GLY A 239 -17.76 16.65 16.40
CA GLY A 239 -18.91 17.08 15.61
C GLY A 239 -18.58 17.01 14.11
N ASP A 240 -18.76 18.12 13.39
CA ASP A 240 -18.41 18.16 11.97
C ASP A 240 -16.91 17.93 11.77
N MET A 241 -16.54 16.90 11.01
CA MET A 241 -15.13 16.60 10.74
C MET A 241 -14.61 17.45 9.57
N PRO A 242 -13.34 17.89 9.62
CA PRO A 242 -12.72 18.56 8.49
C PRO A 242 -12.58 17.57 7.33
N LYS A 243 -12.65 18.08 6.10
CA LYS A 243 -12.37 17.31 4.89
C LYS A 243 -11.40 18.11 4.01
N PRO A 244 -10.15 17.66 3.83
CA PRO A 244 -9.56 16.42 4.36
C PRO A 244 -9.35 16.42 5.89
N LEU A 245 -9.16 15.24 6.48
CA LEU A 245 -8.93 15.10 7.93
C LEU A 245 -7.57 15.63 8.40
N ILE A 246 -6.58 15.56 7.52
CA ILE A 246 -5.24 16.12 7.70
C ILE A 246 -5.06 17.15 6.57
N ALA A 247 -4.71 18.38 6.92
CA ALA A 247 -4.48 19.42 5.92
C ALA A 247 -3.26 19.08 5.06
N GLU A 248 -3.32 19.40 3.77
CA GLU A 248 -2.27 19.07 2.79
C GLU A 248 -0.88 19.62 3.13
N HIS A 249 -0.82 20.71 3.90
CA HIS A 249 0.42 21.35 4.34
C HIS A 249 0.95 20.84 5.69
N THR A 250 0.23 19.93 6.35
CA THR A 250 0.63 19.39 7.66
C THR A 250 1.77 18.40 7.49
N CYS A 251 2.99 18.80 7.86
CA CYS A 251 4.16 17.93 7.85
C CYS A 251 4.29 17.15 9.18
N LEU A 252 3.80 15.92 9.19
CA LEU A 252 3.96 14.99 10.31
C LEU A 252 5.29 14.23 10.22
N THR A 253 5.78 13.79 11.38
CA THR A 253 6.93 12.91 11.56
C THR A 253 6.51 11.71 12.40
N GLU A 254 7.29 10.63 12.38
CA GLU A 254 7.03 9.48 13.25
C GLU A 254 6.90 9.87 14.75
N LYS A 255 7.62 10.91 15.20
CA LYS A 255 7.50 11.40 16.59
C LYS A 255 6.11 11.92 16.92
N ASP A 256 5.41 12.51 15.96
CA ASP A 256 4.04 12.98 16.16
C ASP A 256 3.09 11.81 16.42
N PHE A 257 3.35 10.62 15.86
CA PHE A 257 2.56 9.41 16.10
C PHE A 257 2.92 8.69 17.42
N ALA A 258 4.08 8.99 18.03
CA ALA A 258 4.52 8.34 19.26
C ALA A 258 3.57 8.57 20.45
N GLU A 259 2.81 9.68 20.44
CA GLU A 259 1.79 9.97 21.48
C GLU A 259 0.65 8.94 21.51
N LEU A 260 0.45 8.17 20.44
CA LEU A 260 -0.56 7.12 20.35
C LEU A 260 -0.14 5.83 21.08
N GLY A 261 1.12 5.77 21.52
CA GLY A 261 1.73 4.62 22.16
C GLY A 261 2.33 3.61 21.17
N PRO A 262 3.22 2.73 21.67
CA PRO A 262 4.04 1.86 20.83
C PRO A 262 3.22 0.84 20.03
N GLU A 263 2.10 0.34 20.58
CA GLU A 263 1.25 -0.63 19.89
C GLU A 263 0.57 -0.01 18.65
N ALA A 264 0.14 1.25 18.74
CA ALA A 264 -0.46 1.97 17.61
C ALA A 264 0.58 2.23 16.53
N VAL A 265 1.79 2.67 16.90
CA VAL A 265 2.90 2.87 15.96
C VAL A 265 3.29 1.55 15.28
N ALA A 266 3.36 0.45 16.02
CA ALA A 266 3.63 -0.87 15.47
C ALA A 266 2.56 -1.29 14.44
N GLU A 267 1.28 -1.05 14.75
CA GLU A 267 0.19 -1.34 13.82
C GLU A 267 0.23 -0.47 12.56
N LEU A 268 0.56 0.81 12.68
CA LEU A 268 0.73 1.69 11.52
C LEU A 268 1.85 1.20 10.60
N ARG A 269 2.94 0.67 11.17
CA ARG A 269 4.01 0.00 10.40
C ARG A 269 3.52 -1.30 9.76
N GLU A 270 2.68 -2.09 10.44
CA GLU A 270 2.05 -3.28 9.85
C GLU A 270 1.17 -2.92 8.64
N LEU A 271 0.40 -1.83 8.73
CA LEU A 271 -0.39 -1.30 7.63
C LEU A 271 0.50 -0.90 6.44
N LEU A 272 1.54 -0.10 6.67
CA LEU A 272 2.49 0.30 5.60
C LEU A 272 3.16 -0.94 4.97
N ALA A 273 3.57 -1.91 5.79
CA ALA A 273 4.11 -3.17 5.30
C ALA A 273 3.10 -3.99 4.48
N MET A 274 1.81 -3.96 4.83
CA MET A 274 0.74 -4.56 4.03
C MET A 274 0.63 -3.90 2.65
N ILE A 275 0.67 -2.56 2.60
CA ILE A 275 0.64 -1.82 1.34
C ILE A 275 1.86 -2.19 0.48
N HIS A 276 3.06 -2.29 1.06
CA HIS A 276 4.26 -2.77 0.36
C HIS A 276 4.14 -4.19 -0.19
N ARG A 277 3.33 -5.08 0.40
CA ARG A 277 3.12 -6.43 -0.13
C ARG A 277 2.26 -6.46 -1.40
N ILE A 278 1.40 -5.46 -1.58
CA ILE A 278 0.57 -5.34 -2.80
C ILE A 278 1.19 -4.42 -3.84
N LEU A 279 2.09 -3.52 -3.44
CA LEU A 279 2.92 -2.73 -4.35
C LEU A 279 3.98 -3.60 -4.99
#